data_AF-G7WIZ4-F1
#
_entry.id   AF-G7WIZ4-F1
#
_cell.length_a   1.000
_cell.length_b   1.000
_cell.length_c   1.000
_cell.angle_alpha   90.00
_cell.angle_beta   90.00
_cell.angle_gamma   90.00
#
_symmetry.space_group_name_H-M   'P 1'
#
loop_
_entity.id
_entity.type
_entity.pdbx_description
1 polymer ?
#
loop_
_entity_poly.entity_id
_entity_poly.type
_entity_poly.pdbx_seq_one_letter_code
_entity_poly.pdbx_strand_id
1 'polypeptide(L)'
;MSFTLRTAADVYKFALPLYDYLSQNGHAKEADALVKVVDSCYPQSAQALDAHRRAFNQIRETVPDLPAQYLIALNEALEILSK
;
A
#
# COMPACT_ATOMS: atom_id res chain seq x y z
N MET A 1 -8.82 -14.28 -1.58
CA MET A 1 -9.40 -13.31 -0.62
C MET A 1 -9.64 -12.03 -1.40
N SER A 2 -10.83 -11.45 -1.36
CA SER A 2 -11.05 -10.12 -1.98
C SER A 2 -10.78 -9.05 -0.93
N PHE A 3 -9.88 -8.11 -1.23
CA PHE A 3 -9.71 -6.92 -0.41
C PHE A 3 -10.83 -5.95 -0.80
N THR A 4 -11.71 -5.60 0.14
CA THR A 4 -12.74 -4.58 -0.10
C THR A 4 -12.33 -3.35 0.68
N LEU A 5 -11.82 -2.34 -0.02
CA LEU A 5 -11.36 -1.10 0.61
C LEU A 5 -12.48 -0.07 0.52
N ARG A 6 -12.93 0.46 1.67
CA ARG A 6 -13.97 1.51 1.71
C ARG A 6 -13.55 2.74 2.48
N THR A 7 -12.55 2.61 3.35
CA THR A 7 -12.06 3.68 4.22
C THR A 7 -10.54 3.72 4.22
N ALA A 8 -9.96 4.85 4.61
CA ALA A 8 -8.51 4.97 4.80
C ALA A 8 -7.97 3.93 5.82
N ALA A 9 -8.80 3.52 6.80
CA ALA A 9 -8.44 2.45 7.73
C ALA A 9 -8.28 1.09 7.05
N ASP A 10 -9.10 0.79 6.04
CA ASP A 10 -8.94 -0.44 5.24
C ASP A 10 -7.67 -0.40 4.39
N VAL A 11 -7.32 0.79 3.89
CA VAL A 11 -6.07 1.02 3.16
C VAL A 11 -4.84 0.72 4.03
N TYR A 12 -4.84 1.17 5.29
CA TYR A 12 -3.78 0.83 6.23
C TYR A 12 -3.73 -0.67 6.52
N LYS A 13 -4.89 -1.34 6.63
CA LYS A 13 -4.95 -2.80 6.81
C LYS A 13 -4.45 -3.56 5.59
N PHE A 14 -4.63 -3.02 4.39
CA PHE A 14 -4.13 -3.60 3.13
C PHE A 14 -2.61 -3.47 2.98
N ALA A 15 -1.99 -2.48 3.63
CA ALA A 15 -0.54 -2.32 3.64
C ALA A 15 0.18 -3.57 4.19
N LEU A 16 -0.40 -4.24 5.20
CA LEU A 16 0.16 -5.46 5.82
C LEU A 16 0.24 -6.68 4.87
N PRO A 17 -0.85 -7.15 4.24
CA PRO A 17 -0.78 -8.25 3.29
C PRO A 17 0.03 -7.89 2.03
N LEU A 18 0.04 -6.62 1.62
CA LEU A 18 0.91 -6.16 0.54
C LEU A 18 2.39 -6.26 0.93
N TYR A 19 2.75 -5.83 2.15
CA TYR A 19 4.09 -6.01 2.71
C TYR A 19 4.52 -7.49 2.73
N ASP A 20 3.65 -8.36 3.25
CA ASP A 20 3.91 -9.78 3.36
C ASP A 20 4.16 -10.41 1.98
N TYR A 21 3.34 -10.05 0.98
CA TYR A 21 3.56 -10.47 -0.41
C TYR A 21 4.90 -9.97 -0.96
N LEU A 22 5.21 -8.68 -0.80
CA LEU A 22 6.47 -8.10 -1.29
C LEU A 22 7.68 -8.77 -0.62
N SER A 23 7.61 -9.00 0.69
CA SER A 23 8.67 -9.66 1.46
C SER A 23 8.88 -11.12 1.02
N GLN A 24 7.81 -11.85 0.71
CA GLN A 24 7.89 -13.26 0.29
C GLN A 24 8.33 -13.42 -1.17
N ASN A 25 8.09 -12.43 -2.03
CA ASN A 25 8.40 -12.49 -3.46
C ASN A 25 9.73 -11.78 -3.83
N GLY A 26 10.55 -11.43 -2.83
CA GLY A 26 11.87 -10.83 -3.05
C GLY A 26 11.87 -9.32 -3.31
N HIS A 27 10.73 -8.65 -3.16
CA HIS A 27 10.57 -7.19 -3.23
C HIS A 27 10.83 -6.53 -1.88
N ALA A 28 11.95 -6.89 -1.23
CA ALA A 28 12.28 -6.44 0.12
C ALA A 28 12.49 -4.92 0.19
N LYS A 29 12.91 -4.27 -0.91
CA LYS A 29 13.12 -2.81 -0.96
C LYS A 29 11.78 -2.06 -0.93
N GLU A 30 10.80 -2.56 -1.68
CA GLU A 30 9.45 -2.05 -1.75
C GLU A 30 8.71 -2.29 -0.44
N ALA A 31 8.92 -3.47 0.17
CA ALA A 31 8.42 -3.81 1.49
C ALA A 31 8.99 -2.86 2.58
N ASP A 32 10.30 -2.61 2.58
CA ASP A 32 10.96 -1.68 3.50
C ASP A 32 10.46 -0.23 3.31
N ALA A 33 10.27 0.21 2.06
CA ALA A 33 9.69 1.51 1.76
C ALA A 33 8.28 1.66 2.35
N LEU A 34 7.48 0.60 2.29
CA LEU A 34 6.13 0.57 2.82
C LEU A 34 6.11 0.54 4.36
N VAL A 35 7.04 -0.18 4.99
CA VAL A 35 7.22 -0.15 6.46
C VAL A 35 7.64 1.24 6.92
N LYS A 36 8.57 1.91 6.23
CA LYS A 36 8.98 3.29 6.60
C LYS A 36 7.82 4.27 6.59
N VAL A 37 6.86 4.08 5.70
CA VAL A 37 5.65 4.90 5.63
C VAL A 37 4.69 4.59 6.79
N VAL A 38 4.55 3.32 7.17
CA VAL A 38 3.70 2.89 8.30
C VAL A 38 4.32 3.23 9.66
N ASP A 39 5.63 3.08 9.79
CA ASP A 39 6.43 3.33 11.00
C ASP A 39 6.64 4.82 11.25
N SER A 40 6.54 5.64 10.20
CA SER A 40 6.41 7.07 10.37
C SER A 40 5.12 7.34 11.13
N CYS A 41 5.28 7.60 12.43
CA CYS A 41 4.22 7.75 13.42
C CYS A 41 3.43 9.04 13.19
N TYR A 42 2.84 9.21 12.00
CA TYR A 42 2.11 10.39 11.60
C TYR A 42 0.78 10.41 12.34
N PRO A 43 0.55 11.40 13.23
CA PRO A 43 -0.72 11.54 13.92
C PRO A 43 -1.76 12.02 12.90
N GLN A 44 -2.44 11.07 12.24
CA GLN A 44 -3.68 11.25 11.49
C GLN A 44 -3.79 12.54 10.64
N SER A 45 -2.75 12.83 9.87
CA SER A 45 -2.70 14.06 9.08
C SER A 45 -2.33 13.69 7.65
N ALA A 46 -2.86 14.40 6.67
CA ALA A 46 -2.75 14.15 5.23
C ALA A 46 -1.36 13.67 4.72
N GLN A 47 -0.28 13.94 5.45
CA GLN A 47 1.06 13.39 5.21
C GLN A 47 1.12 11.86 5.26
N ALA A 48 0.40 11.19 6.17
CA ALA A 48 0.33 9.73 6.21
C ALA A 48 -0.33 9.17 4.93
N LEU A 49 -1.42 9.79 4.50
CA LEU A 49 -2.14 9.43 3.29
C LEU A 49 -1.29 9.66 2.05
N ASP A 50 -0.57 10.80 1.98
CA ASP A 50 0.33 11.12 0.88
C ASP A 50 1.53 10.15 0.82
N ALA A 51 2.12 9.82 1.97
CA ALA A 51 3.21 8.85 2.04
C ALA A 51 2.77 7.46 1.59
N HIS A 52 1.57 7.00 2.02
CA HIS A 52 0.99 5.74 1.54
C HIS A 52 0.71 5.77 0.05
N ARG A 53 0.17 6.88 -0.47
CA ARG A 53 -0.10 7.05 -1.91
C ARG A 53 1.20 6.96 -2.73
N ARG A 54 2.28 7.59 -2.27
CA ARG A 54 3.59 7.52 -2.93
C ARG A 54 4.15 6.10 -2.91
N ALA A 55 4.13 5.44 -1.76
CA ALA A 55 4.60 4.06 -1.65
C ALA A 55 3.81 3.12 -2.57
N PHE A 56 2.49 3.23 -2.59
CA PHE A 56 1.64 2.39 -3.46
C PHE A 56 1.86 2.66 -4.94
N ASN A 57 2.01 3.92 -5.38
CA ASN A 57 2.35 4.22 -6.77
C ASN A 57 3.71 3.61 -7.14
N GLN A 58 4.71 3.78 -6.29
CA GLN A 58 6.05 3.23 -6.54
C GLN A 58 6.02 1.70 -6.64
N ILE A 59 5.26 1.03 -5.76
CA ILE A 59 5.05 -0.42 -5.82
C ILE A 59 4.39 -0.83 -7.14
N ARG A 60 3.35 -0.10 -7.58
CA ARG A 60 2.68 -0.36 -8.86
C ARG A 60 3.63 -0.26 -10.05
N GLU A 61 4.54 0.70 -10.03
CA GLU A 61 5.50 0.93 -11.11
C GLU A 61 6.68 -0.04 -11.07
N THR A 62 7.09 -0.49 -9.88
CA THR A 62 8.29 -1.30 -9.69
C THR A 62 8.00 -2.80 -9.68
N VAL A 63 6.77 -3.20 -9.35
CA VAL A 63 6.34 -4.61 -9.26
C VAL A 63 5.30 -4.91 -10.35
N PRO A 64 5.73 -5.18 -11.60
CA PRO A 64 4.81 -5.47 -12.70
C PRO A 64 4.11 -6.83 -12.57
N ASP A 65 4.64 -7.75 -11.75
CA ASP A 65 4.09 -9.11 -11.55
C ASP A 65 3.05 -9.18 -10.41
N LEU A 66 2.54 -8.03 -9.97
CA LEU A 66 1.53 -7.96 -8.92
C LEU A 66 0.27 -8.75 -9.34
N PRO A 67 -0.21 -9.71 -8.53
CA PRO A 67 -1.40 -10.47 -8.84
C PRO A 67 -2.59 -9.52 -8.98
N ALA A 68 -3.48 -9.81 -9.94
CA ALA A 68 -4.61 -8.93 -10.27
C ALA A 68 -5.43 -8.48 -9.05
N GLN A 69 -5.59 -9.35 -8.05
CA GLN A 69 -6.30 -9.02 -6.80
C GLN A 69 -5.60 -7.93 -5.98
N TYR A 70 -4.27 -7.95 -5.90
CA TYR A 70 -3.49 -6.90 -5.24
C TYR A 70 -3.47 -5.63 -6.08
N LEU A 71 -3.39 -5.74 -7.41
CA LEU A 71 -3.43 -4.58 -8.30
C LEU A 71 -4.76 -3.82 -8.20
N ILE A 72 -5.88 -4.55 -8.17
CA ILE A 72 -7.22 -3.97 -7.98
C ILE A 72 -7.29 -3.27 -6.62
N ALA A 73 -6.90 -3.96 -5.54
CA ALA A 73 -6.91 -3.39 -4.20
C ALA A 73 -5.97 -2.18 -4.06
N LEU A 74 -4.81 -2.20 -4.71
CA LEU A 74 -3.87 -1.08 -4.74
C LEU A 74 -4.47 0.13 -5.46
N ASN A 75 -5.17 -0.08 -6.58
CA ASN A 75 -5.86 1.00 -7.29
C ASN A 75 -7.02 1.56 -6.46
N GLU A 76 -7.84 0.71 -5.84
CA GLU A 76 -8.91 1.15 -4.92
C GLU A 76 -8.32 1.94 -3.74
N ALA A 77 -7.19 1.49 -3.18
CA ALA A 77 -6.48 2.22 -2.13
C ALA A 77 -6.06 3.61 -2.61
N LEU A 78 -5.45 3.71 -3.80
CA LEU A 78 -5.03 4.97 -4.39
C LEU A 78 -6.22 5.92 -4.65
N GLU A 79 -7.37 5.40 -5.08
CA GLU A 79 -8.60 6.19 -5.26
C GLU A 79 -9.14 6.74 -3.93
N ILE A 80 -9.14 5.93 -2.88
CA ILE A 80 -9.57 6.34 -1.53
C ILE A 80 -8.63 7.39 -0.94
N LEU A 81 -7.32 7.22 -1.15
CA LEU A 81 -6.30 8.17 -0.67
C LEU A 81 -6.23 9.47 -1.50
N SER A 82 -6.86 9.50 -2.68
CA SER A 82 -6.90 10.69 -3.55
C SER A 82 -8.19 11.52 -3.40
N LYS A 83 -9.12 11.09 -2.54
CA LYS A 83 -10.34 11.81 -2.17
C LYS A 83 -10.14 12.61 -0.88
#